data_AF-A0AAI9I209-F1
#
_entry.id   AF-A0AAI9I209-F1
#
_cell.length_a   1.000
_cell.length_b   1.000
_cell.length_c   1.000
_cell.angle_alpha   90.00
_cell.angle_beta   90.00
_cell.angle_gamma   90.00
#
_symmetry.space_group_name_H-M   'P 1'
#
loop_
_entity.id
_entity.type
_entity.pdbx_description
1 polymer ?
#
loop_
_entity_poly.entity_id
_entity_poly.type
_entity_poly.pdbx_seq_one_letter_code
_entity_poly.pdbx_strand_id
1 'polypeptide(L)'
;MSNAKKWLIILLSLIALGLIGWNLAGYDTSTPTAGVIDNSQPNYQTDDSVTFVYNPAGDLAYKLVSDKIDNYTADKLTWFTNPVLTTYNEAGVPTWTVRSLKAKLTNDRVLYLYDDVQVDSLSPDSQIQRISTQSAVVNLITQDVSSDDKVTIIGQGLNSTGLKMRGNLRSRTAELIEDVKTHYVLQKEEQKNESSK
;
A
#
# COMPACT_ATOMS: atom_id res chain seq x y z
N MET A 1 -13.93 -20.19 -75.69
CA MET A 1 -14.74 -20.75 -74.58
C MET A 1 -16.19 -20.83 -75.02
N SER A 2 -16.80 -22.03 -74.98
CA SER A 2 -18.24 -22.17 -75.24
C SER A 2 -19.03 -21.27 -74.28
N ASN A 3 -20.11 -20.65 -74.76
CA ASN A 3 -20.97 -19.79 -73.95
C ASN A 3 -21.41 -20.49 -72.65
N ALA A 4 -21.62 -21.81 -72.69
CA ALA A 4 -21.93 -22.65 -71.53
C ALA A 4 -20.84 -22.59 -70.43
N LYS A 5 -19.57 -22.54 -70.80
CA LYS A 5 -18.45 -22.46 -69.83
C LYS A 5 -18.40 -21.09 -69.13
N LYS A 6 -18.77 -20.01 -69.83
CA LYS A 6 -18.85 -18.66 -69.23
C LYS A 6 -20.00 -18.56 -68.22
N TRP A 7 -21.17 -19.12 -68.57
CA TRP A 7 -22.31 -19.21 -67.66
C TRP A 7 -22.02 -20.05 -66.40
N LEU A 8 -21.28 -21.16 -66.55
CA LEU A 8 -20.87 -21.99 -65.41
C LEU A 8 -19.94 -21.26 -64.44
N ILE A 9 -18.96 -20.50 -64.95
CA ILE A 9 -18.02 -19.74 -64.12
C ILE A 9 -18.76 -18.65 -63.32
N ILE A 10 -19.69 -17.93 -63.96
CA ILE A 10 -20.49 -16.89 -63.27
C ILE A 10 -21.31 -17.50 -62.14
N LEU A 11 -21.95 -18.66 -62.37
CA LEU A 11 -22.72 -19.36 -61.35
C LEU A 11 -21.83 -19.78 -60.15
N LEU A 12 -20.67 -20.37 -60.42
CA LEU A 12 -19.72 -20.78 -59.38
C LEU A 12 -19.17 -19.59 -58.59
N SER A 13 -18.88 -18.47 -59.26
CA SER A 13 -18.47 -17.24 -58.58
C SER A 13 -19.57 -16.67 -57.69
N LEU A 14 -20.83 -16.75 -58.11
CA LEU A 14 -21.96 -16.30 -57.30
C LEU A 14 -22.15 -17.17 -56.04
N ILE A 15 -22.00 -18.48 -56.20
CA ILE A 15 -22.05 -19.44 -55.07
C ILE A 15 -20.88 -19.20 -54.12
N ALA A 16 -19.67 -19.00 -54.65
CA ALA A 16 -18.50 -18.70 -53.83
C ALA A 16 -18.66 -17.39 -53.06
N LEU A 17 -19.17 -16.33 -53.68
CA LEU A 17 -19.48 -15.07 -53.00
C LEU A 17 -20.60 -15.22 -51.98
N GLY A 18 -21.62 -16.05 -52.25
CA GLY A 18 -22.66 -16.38 -51.28
C GLY A 18 -22.12 -17.15 -50.08
N LEU A 19 -21.19 -18.09 -50.29
CA LEU A 19 -20.54 -18.85 -49.23
C LEU A 19 -19.57 -17.98 -48.41
N ILE A 20 -18.82 -17.08 -49.05
CA ILE A 20 -17.96 -16.11 -48.37
C ILE A 20 -18.83 -15.11 -47.58
N GLY A 21 -19.91 -14.63 -48.18
CA GLY A 21 -20.90 -13.78 -47.52
C GLY A 21 -21.53 -14.48 -46.33
N TRP A 22 -21.85 -15.77 -46.43
CA TRP A 22 -22.38 -16.57 -45.32
C TRP A 22 -21.34 -16.86 -44.24
N ASN A 23 -20.07 -17.06 -44.61
CA ASN A 23 -18.99 -17.26 -43.66
C ASN A 23 -18.64 -15.97 -42.91
N LEU A 24 -18.68 -14.82 -43.59
CA LEU A 24 -18.49 -13.49 -42.99
C LEU A 24 -19.72 -12.99 -42.23
N ALA A 25 -20.92 -13.36 -42.66
CA ALA A 25 -22.19 -13.05 -42.00
C ALA A 25 -22.60 -14.13 -40.98
N GLY A 26 -21.81 -15.19 -40.84
CA GLY A 26 -21.85 -16.10 -39.70
C GLY A 26 -21.37 -15.34 -38.48
N TYR A 27 -22.24 -14.48 -37.97
CA TYR A 27 -22.07 -13.72 -36.75
C TYR A 27 -21.57 -14.67 -35.65
N ASP A 28 -20.47 -14.27 -35.02
CA ASP A 28 -20.09 -14.68 -33.67
C ASP A 28 -21.29 -14.45 -32.74
N THR A 29 -22.18 -15.43 -32.69
CA THR A 29 -23.21 -15.58 -31.65
C THR A 29 -22.64 -16.29 -30.43
N SER A 30 -21.33 -16.52 -30.40
CA SER A 30 -20.58 -16.26 -29.19
C SER A 30 -20.78 -14.78 -28.85
N THR A 31 -21.86 -14.49 -28.12
CA THR A 31 -21.76 -13.47 -27.07
C THR A 31 -20.37 -13.68 -26.48
N PRO A 32 -19.44 -12.70 -26.54
CA PRO A 32 -18.17 -12.86 -25.87
C PRO A 32 -18.58 -13.24 -24.48
N THR A 33 -18.29 -14.48 -24.08
CA THR A 33 -18.64 -14.95 -22.74
C THR A 33 -17.91 -13.95 -21.90
N ALA A 34 -18.63 -12.99 -21.33
CA ALA A 34 -18.02 -11.92 -20.56
C ALA A 34 -17.24 -12.69 -19.52
N GLY A 35 -15.91 -12.75 -19.71
CA GLY A 35 -15.07 -13.67 -18.96
C GLY A 35 -15.42 -13.39 -17.51
N VAL A 36 -15.88 -14.41 -16.79
CA VAL A 36 -16.29 -14.24 -15.40
C VAL A 36 -15.12 -13.55 -14.72
N ILE A 37 -15.28 -12.28 -14.36
CA ILE A 37 -14.19 -11.51 -13.75
C ILE A 37 -14.05 -12.09 -12.35
N ASP A 38 -13.01 -12.91 -12.19
CA ASP A 38 -12.63 -13.44 -10.90
C ASP A 38 -11.98 -12.33 -10.08
N ASN A 39 -12.79 -11.64 -9.28
CA ASN A 39 -12.33 -10.59 -8.38
C ASN A 39 -11.52 -11.12 -7.19
N SER A 40 -11.36 -12.45 -7.04
CA SER A 40 -10.54 -13.02 -5.96
C SER A 40 -9.04 -12.90 -6.23
N GLN A 41 -8.65 -12.59 -7.47
CA GLN A 41 -7.25 -12.41 -7.87
C GLN A 41 -6.94 -10.94 -8.15
N PRO A 42 -5.70 -10.49 -7.86
CA PRO A 42 -5.32 -9.12 -8.18
C PRO A 42 -5.26 -8.93 -9.70
N ASN A 43 -5.82 -7.82 -10.17
CA ASN A 43 -5.85 -7.48 -11.60
C ASN A 43 -4.66 -6.61 -12.03
N TYR A 44 -3.86 -6.14 -11.07
CA TYR A 44 -2.56 -5.51 -11.31
C TYR A 44 -1.58 -5.94 -10.22
N GLN A 45 -0.39 -6.38 -10.64
CA GLN A 45 0.68 -6.82 -9.76
C GLN A 45 1.97 -6.13 -10.16
N THR A 46 2.81 -5.78 -9.19
CA THR A 46 4.11 -5.16 -9.43
C THR A 46 5.09 -5.58 -8.35
N ASP A 47 6.28 -5.99 -8.76
CA ASP A 47 7.40 -6.27 -7.86
C ASP A 47 8.33 -5.04 -7.78
N ASP A 48 9.03 -4.89 -6.66
CA ASP A 48 10.03 -3.85 -6.40
C ASP A 48 9.52 -2.42 -6.70
N SER A 49 8.48 -1.99 -5.98
CA SER A 49 7.80 -0.72 -6.25
C SER A 49 8.28 0.41 -5.33
N VAL A 50 8.36 1.61 -5.90
CA VAL A 50 8.56 2.87 -5.18
C VAL A 50 7.49 3.88 -5.60
N THR A 51 6.62 4.24 -4.66
CA THR A 51 5.51 5.18 -4.87
C THR A 51 5.78 6.48 -4.14
N PHE A 52 5.70 7.61 -4.85
CA PHE A 52 5.75 8.95 -4.26
C PHE A 52 4.36 9.57 -4.30
N VAL A 53 3.91 10.10 -3.17
CA VAL A 53 2.59 10.73 -3.05
C VAL A 53 2.77 12.18 -2.65
N TYR A 54 2.17 13.06 -3.44
CA TYR A 54 2.20 14.50 -3.26
C TYR A 54 0.85 14.99 -2.71
N ASN A 55 0.90 16.06 -1.90
CA ASN A 55 -0.30 16.76 -1.45
C ASN A 55 -0.86 17.64 -2.60
N PRO A 56 -2.07 18.21 -2.46
CA PRO A 56 -2.63 19.10 -3.48
C PRO A 56 -1.83 20.39 -3.76
N ALA A 57 -0.96 20.80 -2.84
CA ALA A 57 -0.06 21.94 -3.02
C ALA A 57 1.21 21.60 -3.83
N GLY A 58 1.46 20.31 -4.07
CA GLY A 58 2.62 19.81 -4.80
C GLY A 58 3.79 19.36 -3.92
N ASP A 59 3.66 19.39 -2.59
CA ASP A 59 4.72 18.94 -1.68
C ASP A 59 4.68 17.42 -1.51
N LEU A 60 5.86 16.80 -1.34
CA LEU A 60 5.95 15.37 -1.09
C LEU A 60 5.35 15.04 0.29
N ALA A 61 4.26 14.29 0.31
CA ALA A 61 3.60 13.89 1.56
C ALA A 61 4.27 12.63 2.13
N TYR A 62 4.42 11.59 1.31
CA TYR A 62 5.08 10.35 1.70
C TYR A 62 5.64 9.57 0.52
N LYS A 63 6.58 8.69 0.82
CA LYS A 63 7.16 7.68 -0.08
C LYS A 63 6.83 6.30 0.48
N LEU A 64 6.37 5.38 -0.37
CA LEU A 64 6.09 4.00 -0.01
C LEU A 64 6.90 3.06 -0.90
N VAL A 65 7.80 2.28 -0.28
CA VAL A 65 8.59 1.24 -0.94
C VAL A 65 8.01 -0.12 -0.56
N SER A 66 7.97 -1.08 -1.48
CA SER A 66 7.41 -2.42 -1.22
C SER A 66 8.02 -3.44 -2.17
N ASP A 67 8.25 -4.66 -1.69
CA ASP A 67 8.80 -5.75 -2.51
C ASP A 67 7.77 -6.24 -3.53
N LYS A 68 6.48 -6.22 -3.15
CA LYS A 68 5.36 -6.57 -4.02
C LYS A 68 4.14 -5.72 -3.74
N ILE A 69 3.38 -5.42 -4.78
CA ILE A 69 2.07 -4.77 -4.76
C ILE A 69 1.06 -5.64 -5.51
N ASP A 70 -0.06 -5.94 -4.86
CA ASP A 70 -1.22 -6.61 -5.46
C ASP A 70 -2.44 -5.69 -5.36
N ASN A 71 -2.92 -5.15 -6.49
CA ASN A 71 -4.08 -4.26 -6.54
C ASN A 71 -5.34 -5.01 -7.00
N TYR A 72 -6.46 -4.69 -6.33
CA TYR A 72 -7.78 -5.23 -6.58
C TYR A 72 -8.71 -4.06 -6.90
N THR A 73 -8.90 -3.78 -8.19
CA THR A 73 -9.68 -2.59 -8.61
C THR A 73 -11.14 -2.66 -8.18
N ALA A 74 -11.78 -3.85 -8.19
CA ALA A 74 -13.18 -4.02 -7.80
C ALA A 74 -13.40 -3.64 -6.33
N ASP A 75 -12.52 -4.10 -5.44
CA ASP A 75 -12.59 -3.85 -4.00
C ASP A 75 -11.94 -2.51 -3.59
N LYS A 76 -11.25 -1.86 -4.53
CA LYS A 76 -10.48 -0.62 -4.34
C LYS A 76 -9.48 -0.74 -3.17
N LEU A 77 -8.79 -1.87 -3.14
CA LEU A 77 -7.75 -2.14 -2.15
C LEU A 77 -6.44 -2.52 -2.81
N THR A 78 -5.34 -2.29 -2.10
CA THR A 78 -3.99 -2.66 -2.52
C THR A 78 -3.28 -3.33 -1.37
N TRP A 79 -2.70 -4.50 -1.61
CA TRP A 79 -1.83 -5.20 -0.67
C TRP A 79 -0.37 -4.94 -0.99
N PHE A 80 0.44 -4.86 0.07
CA PHE A 80 1.88 -4.61 0.03
C PHE A 80 2.60 -5.70 0.82
N THR A 81 3.70 -6.19 0.27
CA THR A 81 4.63 -7.11 0.94
C THR A 81 5.90 -6.35 1.34
N ASN A 82 6.29 -6.46 2.61
CA ASN A 82 7.41 -5.74 3.22
C ASN A 82 7.39 -4.21 2.97
N PRO A 83 6.26 -3.52 3.20
CA PRO A 83 6.17 -2.08 2.95
C PRO A 83 7.09 -1.28 3.89
N VAL A 84 7.68 -0.22 3.36
CA VAL A 84 8.37 0.84 4.11
C VAL A 84 7.83 2.19 3.68
N LEU A 85 6.99 2.78 4.53
CA LEU A 85 6.47 4.13 4.41
C LEU A 85 7.47 5.12 5.02
N THR A 86 7.78 6.20 4.31
CA THR A 86 8.53 7.36 4.81
C THR A 86 7.66 8.60 4.70
N THR A 87 7.42 9.32 5.80
CA THR A 87 6.65 10.57 5.80
C THR A 87 7.57 11.78 5.79
N TYR A 88 7.09 12.90 5.26
CA TYR A 88 7.84 14.15 5.15
C TYR A 88 7.09 15.30 5.82
N ASN A 89 7.83 16.28 6.34
CA ASN A 89 7.25 17.56 6.79
C ASN A 89 7.11 18.56 5.63
N GLU A 90 6.56 19.73 5.92
CA GLU A 90 6.37 20.81 4.92
C GLU A 90 7.67 21.30 4.29
N ALA A 91 8.81 21.14 4.97
CA ALA A 91 10.13 21.47 4.44
C ALA A 91 10.74 20.35 3.56
N GLY A 92 10.00 19.26 3.31
CA GLY A 92 10.48 18.11 2.54
C GLY A 92 11.50 17.24 3.28
N VAL A 93 11.63 17.39 4.60
CA VAL A 93 12.54 16.59 5.43
C VAL A 93 11.81 15.33 5.90
N PRO A 94 12.43 14.14 5.78
CA PRO A 94 11.81 12.89 6.23
C PRO A 94 11.70 12.88 7.77
N THR A 95 10.55 12.44 8.28
CA THR A 95 10.21 12.54 9.72
C THR A 95 10.05 11.18 10.38
N TRP A 96 9.44 10.22 9.70
CA TRP A 96 9.19 8.87 10.22
C TRP A 96 9.44 7.81 9.15
N THR A 97 9.84 6.62 9.59
CA THR A 97 9.66 5.39 8.80
C THR A 97 8.67 4.47 9.50
N VAL A 98 7.72 3.93 8.75
CA VAL A 98 6.79 2.89 9.22
C VAL A 98 6.98 1.66 8.36
N ARG A 99 7.26 0.50 8.97
CA ARG A 99 7.48 -0.77 8.29
C ARG A 99 6.64 -1.88 8.89
N SER A 100 6.35 -2.90 8.10
CA SER A 100 5.71 -4.16 8.52
C SER A 100 6.02 -5.27 7.51
N LEU A 101 5.59 -6.51 7.78
CA LEU A 101 5.70 -7.60 6.80
C LEU A 101 4.60 -7.54 5.73
N LYS A 102 3.41 -7.06 6.10
CA LYS A 102 2.29 -6.89 5.18
C LYS A 102 1.53 -5.61 5.46
N ALA A 103 0.99 -4.98 4.44
CA ALA A 103 0.01 -3.91 4.62
C ALA A 103 -1.11 -3.94 3.59
N LYS A 104 -2.25 -3.37 3.96
CA LYS A 104 -3.42 -3.16 3.11
C LYS A 104 -3.77 -1.68 3.09
N LEU A 105 -3.79 -1.08 1.90
CA LEU A 105 -4.28 0.28 1.68
C LEU A 105 -5.70 0.22 1.12
N THR A 106 -6.59 0.97 1.74
CA THR A 106 -7.97 1.15 1.30
C THR A 106 -8.15 2.50 0.57
N ASN A 107 -9.26 2.63 -0.16
CA ASN A 107 -9.55 3.82 -0.98
C ASN A 107 -9.65 5.14 -0.19
N ASP A 108 -10.00 5.08 1.09
CA ASP A 108 -10.03 6.21 2.03
C ASP A 108 -8.65 6.57 2.60
N ARG A 109 -7.58 5.99 2.03
CA ARG A 109 -6.18 6.23 2.40
C ARG A 109 -5.85 5.80 3.82
N VAL A 110 -6.50 4.74 4.29
CA VAL A 110 -6.17 4.07 5.54
C VAL A 110 -5.24 2.89 5.25
N LEU A 111 -4.07 2.90 5.87
CA LEU A 111 -3.07 1.85 5.76
C LEU A 111 -3.13 0.96 7.00
N TYR A 112 -3.55 -0.27 6.81
CA TYR A 112 -3.52 -1.31 7.82
C TYR A 112 -2.21 -2.07 7.71
N LEU A 113 -1.43 -2.12 8.79
CA LEU A 113 -0.14 -2.79 8.84
C LEU A 113 -0.26 -4.04 9.72
N TYR A 114 0.34 -5.12 9.25
CA TYR A 114 0.27 -6.44 9.87
C TYR A 114 1.67 -7.02 10.00
N ASP A 115 1.90 -7.64 11.15
CA ASP A 115 3.08 -8.40 11.53
C ASP A 115 4.36 -7.57 11.59
N ASP A 116 4.96 -7.55 12.78
CA ASP A 116 6.21 -6.83 13.09
C ASP A 116 6.18 -5.35 12.66
N VAL A 117 5.16 -4.64 13.13
CA VAL A 117 5.00 -3.21 12.82
C VAL A 117 5.98 -2.40 13.66
N GLN A 118 6.83 -1.63 12.97
CA GLN A 118 7.78 -0.73 13.60
C GLN A 118 7.69 0.67 13.00
N VAL A 119 7.59 1.66 13.89
CA VAL A 119 7.63 3.09 13.56
C VAL A 119 8.90 3.66 14.16
N ASP A 120 9.78 4.23 13.34
CA ASP A 120 11.01 4.88 13.78
C ASP A 120 10.96 6.38 13.48
N SER A 121 11.35 7.20 14.44
CA SER A 121 11.60 8.61 14.18
C SER A 121 12.90 8.77 13.39
N LEU A 122 12.87 9.65 12.39
CA LEU A 122 14.05 10.14 11.68
C LEU A 122 14.48 11.53 12.17
N SER A 123 13.69 12.16 13.04
CA SER A 123 13.99 13.47 13.59
C SER A 123 14.78 13.32 14.90
N PRO A 124 15.97 13.96 15.03
CA PRO A 124 16.83 13.81 16.20
C PRO A 124 16.26 14.45 17.48
N ASP A 125 15.37 15.42 17.33
CA ASP A 125 14.66 16.13 18.39
C ASP A 125 13.40 15.41 18.88
N SER A 126 13.02 14.29 18.26
CA SER A 126 11.80 13.56 18.62
C SER A 126 11.95 12.88 19.98
N GLN A 127 10.98 13.14 20.86
CA GLN A 127 10.89 12.47 22.16
C GLN A 127 10.56 10.98 22.03
N ILE A 128 9.85 10.61 20.96
CA ILE A 128 9.55 9.23 20.59
C ILE A 128 10.59 8.79 19.56
N GLN A 129 11.35 7.75 19.87
CA GLN A 129 12.38 7.20 18.99
C GLN A 129 11.86 6.01 18.19
N ARG A 130 11.16 5.09 18.84
CA ARG A 130 10.59 3.89 18.21
C ARG A 130 9.27 3.48 18.83
N ILE A 131 8.35 3.00 18.01
CA ILE A 131 7.14 2.30 18.43
C ILE A 131 7.16 0.91 17.77
N SER A 132 6.86 -0.13 18.54
CA SER A 132 6.76 -1.51 18.04
C SER A 132 5.42 -2.14 18.49
N THR A 133 4.75 -2.82 17.56
CA THR A 133 3.46 -3.50 17.80
C THR A 133 3.23 -4.62 16.77
N GLN A 134 2.25 -5.50 17.00
CA GLN A 134 1.90 -6.55 16.04
C GLN A 134 1.09 -6.02 14.85
N SER A 135 0.14 -5.10 15.08
CA SER A 135 -0.64 -4.46 14.04
C SER A 135 -0.87 -2.99 14.33
N ALA A 136 -1.01 -2.19 13.27
CA ALA A 136 -1.35 -0.78 13.40
C ALA A 136 -2.23 -0.31 12.24
N VAL A 137 -2.92 0.80 12.46
CA VAL A 137 -3.70 1.51 11.45
C VAL A 137 -3.19 2.93 11.37
N VAL A 138 -2.87 3.38 10.16
CA VAL A 138 -2.39 4.74 9.87
C VAL A 138 -3.33 5.39 8.87
N ASN A 139 -3.91 6.53 9.23
CA ASN A 139 -4.60 7.39 8.26
C ASN A 139 -3.56 8.25 7.54
N LEU A 140 -3.35 8.05 6.24
CA LEU A 140 -2.27 8.73 5.50
C LEU A 140 -2.56 10.22 5.22
N ILE A 141 -3.77 10.71 5.48
CA ILE A 141 -4.15 12.12 5.34
C ILE A 141 -3.90 12.86 6.66
N THR A 142 -4.52 12.37 7.74
CA THR A 142 -4.44 13.01 9.07
C THR A 142 -3.14 12.69 9.78
N GLN A 143 -2.49 11.58 9.40
CA GLN A 143 -1.35 10.96 10.06
C GLN A 143 -1.66 10.40 11.45
N ASP A 144 -2.92 10.14 11.74
CA ASP A 144 -3.31 9.44 12.97
C ASP A 144 -2.83 7.99 12.90
N VAL A 145 -2.31 7.51 14.03
CA VAL A 145 -1.82 6.15 14.21
C VAL A 145 -2.56 5.53 15.37
N SER A 146 -2.90 4.26 15.20
CA SER A 146 -3.47 3.48 16.28
C SER A 146 -3.08 2.03 16.21
N SER A 147 -3.15 1.36 17.36
CA SER A 147 -3.00 -0.08 17.48
C SER A 147 -3.95 -0.52 18.59
N ASP A 148 -4.59 -1.66 18.43
CA ASP A 148 -5.38 -2.29 19.50
C ASP A 148 -4.60 -3.44 20.18
N ASP A 149 -3.35 -3.68 19.73
CA ASP A 149 -2.46 -4.68 20.30
C ASP A 149 -1.60 -4.12 21.43
N LYS A 150 -0.74 -4.97 21.99
CA LYS A 150 0.32 -4.54 22.91
C LYS A 150 1.36 -3.73 22.15
N VAL A 151 1.63 -2.52 22.64
CA VAL A 151 2.55 -1.56 22.05
C VAL A 151 3.73 -1.32 23.00
N THR A 152 4.92 -1.20 22.43
CA THR A 152 6.12 -0.71 23.11
C THR A 152 6.53 0.61 22.50
N ILE A 153 6.73 1.63 23.33
CA ILE A 153 7.23 2.95 22.93
C ILE A 153 8.60 3.15 23.60
N ILE A 154 9.61 3.39 22.78
CA ILE A 154 10.96 3.77 23.19
C ILE A 154 11.11 5.26 22.93
N GLY A 155 11.34 6.02 23.98
CA GLY A 155 11.58 7.46 23.94
C GLY A 155 12.97 7.85 24.44
N GLN A 156 13.22 9.15 24.56
CA GLN A 156 14.46 9.68 25.13
C GLN A 156 14.53 9.42 26.64
N GLY A 157 15.14 8.30 27.04
CA GLY A 157 15.34 7.94 28.44
C GLY A 157 14.09 7.36 29.14
N LEU A 158 13.01 7.13 28.39
CA LEU A 158 11.77 6.52 28.90
C LEU A 158 11.32 5.42 27.96
N ASN A 159 11.05 4.24 28.51
CA ASN A 159 10.44 3.13 27.76
C ASN A 159 9.10 2.78 28.40
N SER A 160 8.07 2.71 27.56
CA SER A 160 6.72 2.39 27.99
C SER A 160 6.16 1.20 27.21
N THR A 161 5.33 0.41 27.88
CA THR A 161 4.55 -0.67 27.28
C THR A 161 3.11 -0.57 27.73
N GLY A 162 2.16 -0.87 26.86
CA GLY A 162 0.73 -0.82 27.19
C GLY A 162 -0.10 -1.56 26.16
N LEU A 163 -1.37 -1.77 26.47
CA LEU A 163 -2.37 -2.30 25.56
C LEU A 163 -3.10 -1.12 24.89
N LYS A 164 -3.22 -1.22 23.57
CA LYS A 164 -3.71 -0.16 22.68
C LYS A 164 -2.87 1.11 22.70
N MET A 165 -2.91 1.81 21.58
CA MET A 165 -2.24 3.09 21.42
C MET A 165 -3.03 3.98 20.47
N ARG A 166 -3.00 5.29 20.73
CA ARG A 166 -3.44 6.32 19.80
C ARG A 166 -2.35 7.38 19.69
N GLY A 167 -2.19 7.97 18.52
CA GLY A 167 -1.15 8.96 18.29
C GLY A 167 -1.30 9.64 16.93
N ASN A 168 -0.35 10.51 16.63
CA ASN A 168 -0.30 11.19 15.35
C ASN A 168 1.16 11.49 14.96
N LEU A 169 1.57 11.08 13.76
CA LEU A 169 2.95 11.22 13.29
C LEU A 169 3.32 12.69 13.05
N ARG A 170 2.37 13.52 12.60
CA ARG A 170 2.61 14.94 12.31
C ARG A 170 2.87 15.72 13.59
N SER A 171 2.03 15.54 14.61
CA SER A 171 2.23 16.17 15.93
C SER A 171 3.26 15.45 16.80
N ARG A 172 3.79 14.31 16.35
CA ARG A 172 4.78 13.48 17.06
C ARG A 172 4.29 13.05 18.45
N THR A 173 3.02 12.70 18.56
CA THR A 173 2.37 12.29 19.81
C THR A 173 1.99 10.82 19.77
N ALA A 174 2.09 10.14 20.91
CA ALA A 174 1.58 8.79 21.12
C ALA A 174 1.20 8.59 22.59
N GLU A 175 0.08 7.92 22.81
CA GLU A 175 -0.51 7.65 24.10
C GLU A 175 -0.91 6.17 24.18
N LEU A 176 -0.46 5.50 25.25
CA LEU A 176 -0.87 4.15 25.58
C LEU A 176 -2.13 4.23 26.46
N ILE A 177 -3.11 3.36 26.22
CA ILE A 177 -4.45 3.52 26.81
C ILE A 177 -4.63 2.61 28.03
N GLU A 178 -4.27 1.34 27.91
CA GLU A 178 -4.56 0.30 28.91
C GLU A 178 -3.26 -0.36 29.40
N ASP A 179 -3.26 -0.91 30.62
CA ASP A 179 -2.16 -1.68 31.22
C ASP A 179 -0.75 -1.07 31.06
N VAL A 180 -0.67 0.25 31.22
CA VAL A 180 0.55 1.01 30.95
C VAL A 180 1.62 0.78 32.03
N LYS A 181 2.81 0.42 31.59
CA LYS A 181 4.02 0.27 32.41
C LYS A 181 5.16 1.07 31.80
N THR A 182 5.77 1.92 32.61
CA THR A 182 6.80 2.86 32.18
C THR A 182 8.03 2.73 33.06
N HIS A 183 9.21 2.71 32.45
CA HIS A 183 10.50 2.64 33.15
C HIS A 183 11.47 3.65 32.57
N TYR A 184 12.29 4.24 33.43
CA TYR A 184 13.35 5.15 33.04
C TYR A 184 14.61 4.38 32.64
N VAL A 185 15.32 4.89 31.64
CA VAL A 185 16.60 4.36 31.17
C VAL A 185 17.63 5.49 31.27
N LEU A 186 18.62 5.30 32.13
CA LEU A 186 19.74 6.24 32.26
C LEU A 186 20.52 6.27 30.94
N GLN A 187 20.67 7.46 30.36
CA GLN A 187 21.43 7.62 29.12
C GLN A 187 22.93 7.67 29.45
N LYS A 188 23.74 7.05 28.58
CA LYS A 188 25.18 6.82 28.79
C LYS A 188 26.01 8.11 29.00
N GLU A 189 25.48 9.29 28.66
CA GLU A 189 26.15 10.57 28.86
C GLU A 189 26.17 11.02 30.33
N GLU A 190 25.19 10.63 31.15
CA GLU A 190 25.15 10.97 32.59
C GLU A 190 26.24 10.23 33.39
N GLN A 191 26.60 9.00 32.97
CA GLN A 191 27.66 8.21 33.61
C GLN A 191 29.06 8.84 33.49
N LYS A 192 29.29 9.70 32.48
CA LYS A 192 30.57 10.38 32.29
C LYS A 192 30.75 11.55 33.25
N ASN A 193 29.65 12.19 33.68
CA ASN A 193 29.67 13.32 34.60
C ASN A 193 29.69 12.90 36.07
N GLU A 194 29.16 11.71 36.41
CA GLU A 194 29.23 11.17 37.77
C GLU A 194 30.56 10.48 38.09
N SER A 195 31.25 9.89 37.10
CA SER A 195 32.59 9.31 37.29
C SER A 195 33.70 10.37 37.44
N SER A 196 33.38 11.66 37.30
CA SER A 196 34.33 12.76 37.37
C SER A 196 34.13 13.65 38.62
N LYS A 197 33.32 13.19 39.58
CA LYS A 197 33.15 13.81 40.91
C LYS A 197 33.85 13.01 42.00
#